data_AF-A0A0U0WFI9-F1
#
_entry.id   AF-A0A0U0WFI9-F1
#
_cell.length_a   1.000
_cell.length_b   1.000
_cell.length_c   1.000
_cell.angle_alpha   90.00
_cell.angle_beta   90.00
_cell.angle_gamma   90.00
#
_symmetry.space_group_name_H-M   'P 1'
#
loop_
_entity.id
_entity.type
_entity.pdbx_description
1 polymer ?
#
loop_
_entity_poly.entity_id
_entity_poly.type
_entity_poly.pdbx_seq_one_letter_code
_entity_poly.pdbx_strand_id
1 'polypeptide(L)'
;MKFRGFELLRAGWGAVLMAAPAGVLNHIHGVEVDRKALVVTRILGARHLVQASFSGINPGPEVLAAGIWVDTVHSMTAFGLAAADRRRARGGIVDGVVAALWAGLAWRHLNAGEARTTTVRGRDRLARTVIGALPGGRRLMARAEAVRAR
;
A
#
# COMPACT_ATOMS: atom_id res chain seq x y z
N MET A 1 21.75 -7.89 -0.01
CA MET A 1 20.54 -7.06 -0.15
C MET A 1 19.35 -7.99 -0.04
N LYS A 2 18.44 -7.84 0.93
CA LYS A 2 17.28 -8.74 1.08
C LYS A 2 16.05 -8.03 0.51
N PHE A 3 15.65 -8.41 -0.70
CA PHE A 3 14.34 -8.03 -1.24
C PHE A 3 13.26 -8.82 -0.47
N ARG A 4 12.20 -8.14 -0.05
CA ARG A 4 11.10 -8.81 0.63
C ARG A 4 10.16 -9.38 -0.42
N GLY A 5 9.83 -10.67 -0.31
CA GLY A 5 8.96 -11.35 -1.27
C GLY A 5 7.62 -10.62 -1.49
N PHE A 6 7.08 -9.96 -0.47
CA PHE A 6 5.85 -9.17 -0.61
C PHE A 6 6.04 -7.84 -1.35
N GLU A 7 7.22 -7.21 -1.30
CA GLU A 7 7.50 -5.99 -2.09
C GLU A 7 7.74 -6.34 -3.56
N LEU A 8 8.37 -7.49 -3.83
CA LEU A 8 8.49 -8.04 -5.18
C LEU A 8 7.12 -8.42 -5.75
N LEU A 9 6.26 -9.06 -4.93
CA LEU A 9 4.89 -9.37 -5.31
C LEU A 9 4.09 -8.08 -5.59
N ARG A 10 4.24 -7.05 -4.74
CA ARG A 10 3.59 -5.74 -4.94
C ARG A 10 4.09 -5.06 -6.21
N ALA A 11 5.40 -5.11 -6.49
CA ALA A 11 5.99 -4.56 -7.70
C ALA A 11 5.48 -5.29 -8.95
N GLY A 12 5.46 -6.63 -8.92
CA GLY A 12 4.91 -7.46 -10.00
C GLY A 12 3.43 -7.17 -10.24
N TRP A 13 2.62 -7.10 -9.17
CA TRP A 13 1.21 -6.73 -9.26
C TRP A 13 1.01 -5.33 -9.82
N GLY A 14 1.79 -4.35 -9.35
CA GLY A 14 1.76 -2.98 -9.85
C GLY A 14 2.10 -2.89 -11.34
N ALA A 15 3.10 -3.66 -11.79
CA ALA A 15 3.48 -3.75 -13.20
C ALA A 15 2.35 -4.35 -14.05
N VAL A 16 1.70 -5.42 -13.59
CA VAL A 16 0.56 -6.04 -14.27
C VAL A 16 -0.61 -5.05 -14.40
N LEU A 17 -0.98 -4.35 -13.33
CA LEU A 17 -2.04 -3.35 -13.36
C LEU A 17 -1.74 -2.16 -14.27
N MET A 18 -0.47 -1.76 -14.36
CA MET A 18 -0.03 -0.64 -15.20
C MET A 18 0.05 -1.02 -16.68
N ALA A 19 0.58 -2.21 -17.00
CA ALA A 19 0.79 -2.68 -18.37
C ALA A 19 -0.46 -3.33 -18.98
N ALA A 20 -1.22 -4.11 -18.21
CA ALA A 20 -2.35 -4.91 -18.68
C ALA A 20 -3.66 -4.67 -17.89
N PRO A 21 -4.11 -3.41 -17.71
CA PRO A 21 -5.29 -3.09 -16.89
C PRO A 21 -6.58 -3.73 -17.41
N ALA A 22 -6.76 -3.79 -18.74
CA ALA A 22 -7.95 -4.40 -19.36
C ALA A 22 -8.02 -5.90 -19.09
N GLY A 23 -6.88 -6.60 -19.17
CA GLY A 23 -6.80 -8.03 -18.86
C GLY A 23 -7.22 -8.32 -17.42
N VAL A 24 -6.75 -7.52 -16.46
CA VAL A 24 -7.14 -7.66 -15.05
C VAL A 24 -8.62 -7.38 -14.84
N LEU A 25 -9.13 -6.27 -15.36
CA LEU A 25 -10.53 -5.89 -15.17
C LEU A 25 -11.50 -6.90 -15.80
N ASN A 26 -11.15 -7.48 -16.96
CA ASN A 26 -11.96 -8.50 -17.62
C ASN A 26 -12.10 -9.80 -16.80
N HIS A 27 -11.16 -10.09 -15.89
CA HIS A 27 -11.26 -11.24 -14.98
C HIS A 27 -12.17 -10.97 -13.77
N ILE A 28 -12.56 -9.71 -13.54
CA ILE A 28 -13.47 -9.35 -12.46
C ILE A 28 -14.89 -9.25 -13.04
N HIS A 29 -15.67 -10.32 -12.89
CA HIS A 29 -17.07 -10.34 -13.34
C HIS A 29 -17.87 -9.13 -12.85
N GLY A 30 -18.70 -8.53 -13.71
CA GLY A 30 -19.58 -7.42 -13.29
C GLY A 30 -18.88 -6.09 -13.01
N VAL A 31 -17.65 -5.89 -13.48
CA VAL A 31 -17.01 -4.57 -13.57
C VAL A 31 -17.19 -4.01 -14.97
N GLU A 32 -17.69 -2.78 -15.07
CA GLU A 32 -17.73 -2.05 -16.34
C GLU A 32 -16.32 -1.60 -16.74
N VAL A 33 -15.83 -2.12 -17.86
CA VAL A 33 -14.50 -1.77 -18.40
C VAL A 33 -14.62 -0.55 -19.30
N ASP A 34 -14.65 0.63 -18.67
CA ASP A 34 -14.61 1.93 -19.36
C ASP A 34 -13.21 2.56 -19.34
N ARG A 35 -13.03 3.66 -20.09
CA ARG A 35 -11.75 4.38 -20.14
C ARG A 35 -11.32 4.89 -18.75
N LYS A 36 -12.27 5.24 -17.88
CA LYS A 36 -11.99 5.73 -16.52
C LYS A 36 -11.44 4.59 -15.64
N ALA A 37 -12.04 3.41 -15.68
CA ALA A 37 -11.61 2.21 -14.97
C ALA A 37 -10.18 1.83 -15.37
N LEU A 38 -9.85 1.87 -16.66
CA LEU A 38 -8.48 1.61 -17.14
C LEU A 38 -7.46 2.62 -16.58
N VAL A 39 -7.81 3.91 -16.55
CA VAL A 39 -6.94 4.96 -15.99
C VAL A 39 -6.75 4.75 -14.48
N VAL A 40 -7.83 4.49 -13.75
CA VAL A 40 -7.78 4.23 -12.30
C VAL A 40 -6.91 3.01 -12.00
N THR A 41 -7.09 1.90 -12.72
CA THR A 41 -6.28 0.69 -12.56
C THR A 41 -4.79 0.93 -12.84
N ARG A 42 -4.46 1.77 -13.84
CA ARG A 42 -3.07 2.17 -14.10
C ARG A 42 -2.49 3.05 -13.00
N ILE A 43 -3.27 3.99 -12.47
CA ILE A 43 -2.86 4.83 -11.33
C ILE A 43 -2.59 3.95 -10.10
N LEU A 44 -3.46 2.96 -9.85
CA LEU A 44 -3.26 1.97 -8.79
C LEU A 44 -1.97 1.18 -9.01
N GLY A 45 -1.72 0.71 -10.23
CA GLY A 45 -0.48 0.03 -10.59
C GLY A 45 0.76 0.90 -10.35
N ALA A 46 0.74 2.15 -10.82
CA ALA A 46 1.80 3.12 -10.60
C ALA A 46 2.04 3.38 -9.11
N ARG A 47 0.98 3.46 -8.30
CA ARG A 47 1.08 3.62 -6.85
C ARG A 47 1.79 2.43 -6.20
N HIS A 48 1.43 1.20 -6.56
CA HIS A 48 2.11 0.01 -6.05
C HIS A 48 3.59 -0.01 -6.42
N LEU A 49 3.94 0.40 -7.65
CA LEU A 49 5.32 0.52 -8.09
C LEU A 49 6.08 1.58 -7.31
N VAL A 50 5.54 2.80 -7.17
CA VAL A 50 6.13 3.86 -6.36
C VAL A 50 6.35 3.38 -4.92
N GLN A 51 5.33 2.78 -4.30
CA GLN A 51 5.41 2.30 -2.93
C GLN A 51 6.44 1.17 -2.76
N ALA A 52 6.54 0.27 -3.75
CA ALA A 52 7.58 -0.75 -3.81
C ALA A 52 8.97 -0.14 -4.02
N SER A 53 9.13 0.91 -4.84
CA SER A 53 10.41 1.60 -5.05
C SER A 53 10.89 2.35 -3.81
N PHE A 54 10.00 3.06 -3.11
CA PHE A 54 10.35 3.80 -1.88
C PHE A 54 10.64 2.87 -0.69
N SER A 55 9.96 1.73 -0.62
CA SER A 55 10.17 0.71 0.42
C SER A 55 11.33 -0.24 0.09
N GLY A 56 11.61 -0.50 -1.18
CA GLY A 56 12.13 -1.75 -1.74
C GLY A 56 13.53 -2.23 -1.39
N ILE A 57 14.27 -1.56 -0.51
CA ILE A 57 15.57 -2.07 -0.05
C ILE A 57 15.75 -1.70 1.42
N ASN A 58 15.60 -2.68 2.32
CA ASN A 58 15.78 -2.52 3.77
C ASN A 58 15.05 -1.27 4.31
N PRO A 59 13.72 -1.15 4.24
CA PRO A 59 13.01 -0.01 4.82
C PRO A 59 13.00 -0.12 6.35
N GLY A 60 13.21 1.01 7.01
CA GLY A 60 13.08 1.09 8.46
C GLY A 60 11.62 0.91 8.91
N PRO A 61 11.38 0.71 10.21
CA PRO A 61 10.04 0.57 10.78
C PRO A 61 9.10 1.73 10.44
N GLU A 62 9.61 2.96 10.32
CA GLU A 62 8.84 4.18 10.02
C GLU A 62 8.33 4.20 8.58
N VAL A 63 9.15 3.75 7.61
CA VAL A 63 8.72 3.65 6.20
C VAL A 63 7.65 2.56 6.05
N LEU A 64 7.75 1.47 6.81
CA LEU A 64 6.70 0.45 6.84
C LEU A 64 5.41 0.99 7.45
N ALA A 65 5.50 1.69 8.58
CA ALA A 65 4.35 2.34 9.20
C ALA A 65 3.69 3.34 8.23
N ALA A 66 4.48 4.14 7.50
CA ALA A 66 3.94 5.00 6.46
C ALA A 66 3.17 4.21 5.38
N GLY A 67 3.72 3.10 4.89
CA GLY A 67 3.04 2.22 3.95
C GLY A 67 1.72 1.65 4.49
N ILE A 68 1.70 1.20 5.75
CA ILE A 68 0.49 0.69 6.42
C ILE A 68 -0.59 1.78 6.49
N TRP A 69 -0.21 3.01 6.87
CA TRP A 69 -1.15 4.13 6.95
C TRP A 69 -1.77 4.43 5.58
N VAL A 70 -0.93 4.54 4.55
CA VAL A 70 -1.32 4.82 3.16
C VAL A 70 -2.26 3.75 2.61
N ASP A 71 -1.96 2.47 2.83
CA ASP A 71 -2.79 1.34 2.40
C ASP A 71 -4.13 1.28 3.16
N THR A 72 -4.13 1.60 4.45
CA THR A 72 -5.34 1.63 5.28
C THR A 72 -6.30 2.74 4.84
N VAL A 73 -5.80 3.97 4.69
CA VAL A 73 -6.62 5.11 4.24
C VAL A 73 -7.20 4.83 2.86
N HIS A 74 -6.41 4.23 1.97
CA HIS A 74 -6.89 3.87 0.65
C HIS A 74 -7.99 2.83 0.68
N SER A 75 -7.82 1.76 1.47
CA SER A 75 -8.85 0.75 1.68
C SER A 75 -10.17 1.39 2.13
N MET A 76 -10.12 2.29 3.11
CA MET A 76 -11.30 3.02 3.58
C MET A 76 -11.94 3.87 2.48
N THR A 77 -11.14 4.61 1.70
CA THR A 77 -11.68 5.42 0.59
C THR A 77 -12.27 4.57 -0.53
N ALA A 78 -11.69 3.41 -0.84
CA ALA A 78 -12.17 2.51 -1.88
C ALA A 78 -13.51 1.88 -1.48
N PHE A 79 -13.65 1.47 -0.22
CA PHE A 79 -14.95 1.03 0.32
C PHE A 79 -15.97 2.16 0.38
N GLY A 80 -15.57 3.38 0.75
CA GLY A 80 -16.45 4.55 0.74
C GLY A 80 -16.98 4.86 -0.66
N LEU A 81 -16.11 4.82 -1.67
CA LEU A 81 -16.50 4.97 -3.08
C LEU A 81 -17.40 3.83 -3.54
N ALA A 82 -17.12 2.58 -3.14
CA ALA A 82 -17.97 1.44 -3.46
C ALA A 82 -19.37 1.55 -2.84
N ALA A 83 -19.48 2.13 -1.66
CA ALA A 83 -20.76 2.40 -1.01
C ALA A 83 -21.54 3.54 -1.70
N ALA A 84 -20.83 4.57 -2.20
CA ALA A 84 -21.42 5.73 -2.86
C ALA A 84 -21.84 5.46 -4.31
N ASP A 85 -21.09 4.65 -5.06
CA ASP A 85 -21.38 4.29 -6.45
C ASP A 85 -21.59 2.78 -6.61
N ARG A 86 -22.86 2.36 -6.52
CA ARG A 86 -23.24 0.96 -6.65
C ARG A 86 -22.90 0.34 -8.01
N ARG A 87 -22.81 1.14 -9.09
CA ARG A 87 -22.45 0.62 -10.42
C ARG A 87 -20.99 0.15 -10.46
N ARG A 88 -20.13 0.78 -9.66
CA ARG A 88 -18.69 0.47 -9.58
C ARG A 88 -18.28 -0.20 -8.26
N ALA A 89 -19.25 -0.58 -7.43
CA ALA A 89 -19.00 -1.11 -6.10
C ALA A 89 -18.07 -2.32 -6.10
N ARG A 90 -18.23 -3.24 -7.05
CA ARG A 90 -17.42 -4.46 -7.09
C ARG A 90 -15.94 -4.17 -7.30
N GLY A 91 -15.61 -3.23 -8.18
CA GLY A 91 -14.24 -2.77 -8.40
C GLY A 91 -13.65 -2.11 -7.15
N GLY A 92 -14.41 -1.21 -6.52
CA GLY A 92 -13.99 -0.55 -5.28
C GLY A 92 -13.84 -1.50 -4.08
N ILE A 93 -14.66 -2.54 -3.99
CA ILE A 93 -14.54 -3.59 -2.96
C ILE A 93 -13.26 -4.41 -3.18
N VAL A 94 -13.00 -4.87 -4.41
CA VAL A 94 -11.80 -5.64 -4.72
C VAL A 94 -10.54 -4.81 -4.43
N ASP A 95 -10.51 -3.56 -4.87
CA ASP A 95 -9.42 -2.62 -4.59
C ASP A 95 -9.23 -2.41 -3.08
N GLY A 96 -10.32 -2.15 -2.36
CA GLY A 96 -10.31 -1.97 -0.91
C GLY A 96 -9.80 -3.19 -0.14
N VAL A 97 -10.18 -4.40 -0.55
CA VAL A 97 -9.71 -5.65 0.04
C VAL A 97 -8.23 -5.87 -0.24
N VAL A 98 -7.77 -5.67 -1.48
CA VAL A 98 -6.35 -5.81 -1.83
C VAL A 98 -5.50 -4.82 -1.03
N ALA A 99 -5.93 -3.57 -0.89
CA ALA A 99 -5.27 -2.57 -0.07
C ALA A 99 -5.22 -2.96 1.43
N ALA A 100 -6.31 -3.51 1.98
CA ALA A 100 -6.34 -4.00 3.35
C ALA A 100 -5.37 -5.18 3.58
N LEU A 101 -5.27 -6.12 2.64
CA LEU A 101 -4.31 -7.22 2.70
C LEU A 101 -2.88 -6.71 2.71
N TRP A 102 -2.58 -5.72 1.87
CA TRP A 102 -1.28 -5.06 1.85
C TRP A 102 -0.91 -4.40 3.18
N ALA A 103 -1.85 -3.66 3.78
CA ALA A 103 -1.68 -3.07 5.11
C ALA A 103 -1.44 -4.14 6.18
N GLY A 104 -2.23 -5.24 6.15
CA GLY A 104 -2.11 -6.35 7.10
C GLY A 104 -0.78 -7.09 7.01
N LEU A 105 -0.30 -7.38 5.79
CA LEU A 105 1.01 -8.01 5.58
C LEU A 105 2.16 -7.12 6.07
N ALA A 106 2.09 -5.81 5.78
CA ALA A 106 3.07 -4.86 6.25
C ALA A 106 3.04 -4.70 7.78
N TRP A 107 1.85 -4.70 8.40
CA TRP A 107 1.68 -4.68 9.86
C TRP A 107 2.27 -5.91 10.53
N ARG A 108 2.02 -7.10 9.98
CA ARG A 108 2.62 -8.35 10.48
C ARG A 108 4.13 -8.29 10.41
N HIS A 109 4.68 -7.81 9.30
CA HIS A 109 6.12 -7.68 9.11
C HIS A 109 6.76 -6.63 10.03
N LEU A 110 6.07 -5.50 10.29
CA LEU A 110 6.48 -4.51 11.28
C LEU A 110 6.57 -5.14 12.68
N ASN A 111 5.57 -5.93 13.07
CA ASN A 111 5.54 -6.56 14.40
C ASN A 111 6.51 -7.74 14.55
N ALA A 112 6.87 -8.42 13.47
CA ALA A 112 7.85 -9.51 13.48
C ALA A 112 9.29 -9.03 13.76
N GLY A 113 9.55 -7.72 13.76
CA GLY A 113 10.88 -7.16 14.05
C GLY A 113 11.92 -7.41 12.95
N GLU A 114 11.49 -7.88 11.78
CA GLU A 114 12.31 -8.12 10.59
C GLU A 114 12.70 -6.82 9.86
N ALA A 115 12.05 -5.72 10.21
CA ALA A 115 12.26 -4.39 9.64
C ALA A 115 13.44 -3.63 10.27
N ARG A 116 14.44 -4.33 10.79
CA ARG A 116 15.58 -3.70 11.46
C ARG A 116 16.58 -3.20 10.44
N THR A 117 16.69 -1.88 10.36
CA THR A 117 17.80 -1.20 9.69
C THR A 117 18.59 -0.46 10.75
N THR A 118 19.89 -0.71 10.81
CA THR A 118 20.80 -0.10 11.80
C THR A 118 21.04 1.40 11.54
N THR A 119 20.69 1.89 10.34
CA THR A 119 20.84 3.30 9.95
C THR A 119 19.48 3.94 9.71
N VAL A 120 19.28 5.14 10.30
CA VAL A 120 18.15 6.03 9.99
C VAL A 120 18.43 6.71 8.66
N ARG A 121 17.61 6.45 7.65
CA ARG A 121 17.75 7.04 6.32
C ARG A 121 16.88 8.30 6.18
N GLY A 122 17.18 9.19 5.24
CA GLY A 122 16.38 10.40 4.99
C GLY A 122 14.89 10.13 4.78
N ARG A 123 14.55 8.99 4.16
CA ARG A 123 13.17 8.51 4.00
C ARG A 123 12.45 8.17 5.32
N ASP A 124 13.17 7.70 6.35
CA ASP A 124 12.58 7.40 7.66
C ASP A 124 12.19 8.70 8.37
N ARG A 125 13.02 9.75 8.22
CA ARG A 125 12.71 11.09 8.72
C ARG A 125 11.51 11.69 7.99
N LEU A 126 11.48 11.60 6.66
CA LEU A 126 10.33 12.06 5.86
C LEU A 126 9.04 11.35 6.29
N ALA A 127 9.07 10.02 6.44
CA ALA A 127 7.93 9.22 6.90
C ALA A 127 7.42 9.70 8.27
N ARG A 128 8.33 9.93 9.23
CA ARG A 128 7.95 10.43 10.56
C ARG A 128 7.33 11.82 10.51
N THR A 129 7.91 12.75 9.74
CA THR A 129 7.39 14.12 9.62
C THR A 129 6.02 14.15 8.96
N VAL A 130 5.89 13.50 7.80
CA VAL A 130 4.67 13.56 7.00
C VAL A 130 3.55 12.77 7.68
N ILE A 131 3.78 11.49 7.97
CA ILE A 131 2.71 10.63 8.50
C ILE A 131 2.45 10.94 9.97
N GLY A 132 3.46 11.32 10.76
CA GLY A 132 3.27 11.73 12.16
C GLY A 132 2.36 12.96 12.32
N ALA A 133 2.24 13.81 11.29
CA ALA A 133 1.31 14.93 11.29
C ALA A 133 -0.14 14.53 10.95
N LEU A 134 -0.36 13.34 10.37
CA LEU A 134 -1.66 12.90 9.88
C LEU A 134 -2.49 12.18 10.96
N PRO A 135 -3.84 12.17 10.84
CA PRO A 135 -4.71 11.47 11.76
C PRO A 135 -4.32 9.99 11.92
N GLY A 136 -4.19 9.52 13.16
CA GLY A 136 -3.77 8.14 13.47
C GLY A 136 -2.29 7.84 13.22
N GLY A 137 -1.56 8.68 12.48
CA GLY A 137 -0.16 8.46 12.13
C GLY A 137 0.80 8.51 13.31
N ARG A 138 0.55 9.37 14.32
CA ARG A 138 1.36 9.42 15.56
C ARG A 138 1.43 8.07 16.29
N ARG A 139 0.29 7.38 16.42
CA ARG A 139 0.23 6.06 17.10
C ARG A 139 1.03 5.02 16.32
N LEU A 140 0.97 5.07 14.99
CA LEU A 140 1.68 4.16 14.12
C LEU A 140 3.20 4.41 14.15
N MET A 141 3.62 5.68 14.21
CA MET A 141 5.02 6.06 14.39
C MET A 141 5.56 5.65 15.77
N ALA A 142 4.78 5.85 16.84
CA ALA A 142 5.16 5.38 18.17
C ALA A 142 5.36 3.85 18.20
N ARG A 143 4.54 3.09 17.45
CA ARG A 143 4.73 1.64 17.31
C ARG A 143 6.01 1.30 16.54
N ALA A 144 6.30 2.01 15.47
CA ALA A 144 7.53 1.84 14.71
C ALA A 144 8.78 2.10 15.56
N GLU A 145 8.75 3.15 16.38
CA GLU A 145 9.83 3.49 17.32
C GLU A 145 10.01 2.41 18.40
N ALA A 146 8.90 1.91 18.97
CA ALA A 146 8.94 0.81 19.93
C ALA A 146 9.51 -0.49 19.34
N VAL A 147 9.24 -0.77 18.06
CA VAL A 147 9.83 -1.93 17.36
C VAL A 147 11.31 -1.70 17.08
N ARG A 148 11.72 -0.47 16.76
CA ARG A 148 13.11 -0.12 16.52
C ARG A 148 13.98 -0.22 17.78
N ALA A 149 13.42 0.11 18.94
CA ALA A 149 14.11 0.08 20.24
C ALA A 149 14.27 -1.33 20.84
N ARG A 150 13.75 -2.38 20.18
CA ARG A 150 13.84 -3.80 20.57
C ARG A 150 14.90 -4.55 19.77
#